data_AF-A0AAQ4DP89-F1
#
_entry.id   AF-A0AAQ4DP89-F1
#
_cell.length_a   1.000
_cell.length_b   1.000
_cell.length_c   1.000
_cell.angle_alpha   90.00
_cell.angle_beta   90.00
_cell.angle_gamma   90.00
#
_symmetry.space_group_name_H-M   'P 1'
#
loop_
_entity.id
_entity.type
_entity.pdbx_description
1 polymer ?
#
loop_
_entity_poly.entity_id
_entity_poly.type
_entity_poly.pdbx_seq_one_letter_code
_entity_poly.pdbx_strand_id
1 'polypeptide(L)'
;MNASYLKACVHDEKKSPLCPIFRVGDMVEQAGADFDQMALEGGVIQITISWDCDLDYDIKYCLPDYSFTRLDDPDATVVRGFNFRYAKHYNEMKRTLVKAYGIKFVVRVRGEAGRTRLSSIAVTMGSGLGLLVVSEPQYEMADSWCVQNTVVYNERCIWANGKIAWRLLPPSSATSSSSILTSGRNSTGPRSSNSSRRGTAAI
;
A
#
# COMPACT_ATOMS: atom_id res chain seq x y z
N MET A 1 -1.83 -22.62 -19.32
CA MET A 1 -0.36 -22.52 -19.52
C MET A 1 0.10 -23.69 -20.38
N ASN A 2 1.04 -23.47 -21.30
CA ASN A 2 1.58 -24.52 -22.19
C ASN A 2 3.07 -24.77 -21.86
N ALA A 3 3.55 -26.01 -22.01
CA ALA A 3 4.95 -26.37 -21.83
C ALA A 3 5.91 -25.53 -22.70
N SER A 4 5.51 -25.17 -23.92
CA SER A 4 6.33 -24.30 -24.80
C SER A 4 6.48 -22.88 -24.24
N TYR A 5 5.44 -22.36 -23.57
CA TYR A 5 5.48 -21.05 -22.92
C TYR A 5 6.42 -21.07 -21.71
N LEU A 6 6.33 -22.10 -20.86
CA LEU A 6 7.19 -22.22 -19.68
C LEU A 6 8.68 -22.40 -20.02
N LYS A 7 9.04 -22.84 -21.22
CA LYS A 7 10.46 -22.95 -21.60
C LYS A 7 11.09 -21.63 -22.03
N ALA A 8 10.30 -20.68 -22.49
CA ALA A 8 10.78 -19.44 -23.09
C ALA A 8 10.43 -18.19 -22.28
N CYS A 9 9.47 -18.27 -21.36
CA CYS A 9 9.04 -17.10 -20.61
C CYS A 9 10.09 -16.72 -19.54
N VAL A 10 10.24 -15.41 -19.36
CA VAL A 10 10.92 -14.80 -18.23
C VAL A 10 9.95 -13.79 -17.65
N HIS A 11 9.86 -13.73 -16.33
CA HIS A 11 9.00 -12.81 -15.63
C HIS A 11 9.36 -11.36 -15.93
N ASP A 12 8.35 -10.56 -16.23
CA ASP A 12 8.44 -9.11 -16.44
C ASP A 12 7.08 -8.53 -16.03
N GLU A 13 7.08 -7.53 -15.16
CA GLU A 13 5.86 -6.93 -14.60
C GLU A 13 4.88 -6.45 -15.68
N LYS A 14 5.37 -6.03 -16.85
CA LYS A 14 4.56 -5.44 -17.92
C LYS A 14 4.30 -6.42 -19.05
N LYS A 15 5.32 -7.18 -19.45
CA LYS A 15 5.26 -8.06 -20.63
C LYS A 15 4.76 -9.45 -20.30
N SER A 16 5.09 -9.98 -19.13
CA SER A 16 4.84 -11.39 -18.77
C SER A 16 4.65 -11.57 -17.26
N PRO A 17 3.63 -10.92 -16.66
CA PRO A 17 3.41 -10.94 -15.21
C PRO A 17 3.08 -12.35 -14.67
N LEU A 18 2.51 -13.21 -15.52
CA LEU A 18 2.11 -14.58 -15.14
C LEU A 18 3.23 -15.61 -15.34
N CYS A 19 4.42 -15.22 -15.79
CA CYS A 19 5.53 -16.16 -15.92
C CYS A 19 6.15 -16.43 -14.53
N PRO A 20 6.28 -17.69 -14.10
CA PRO A 20 6.85 -18.05 -12.80
C PRO A 20 8.38 -18.22 -12.83
N ILE A 21 9.06 -17.82 -13.92
CA ILE A 21 10.50 -17.99 -14.10
C ILE A 21 11.18 -16.64 -13.94
N PHE A 22 11.98 -16.52 -12.89
CA PHE A 22 12.63 -15.28 -12.51
C PHE A 22 14.14 -15.36 -12.72
N ARG A 23 14.75 -14.27 -13.15
CA ARG A 23 16.20 -14.12 -13.16
C ARG A 23 16.64 -13.60 -11.80
N VAL A 24 17.65 -14.22 -11.21
CA VAL A 24 18.13 -13.85 -9.87
C VAL A 24 18.64 -12.41 -9.84
N GLY A 25 19.34 -11.95 -10.89
CA GLY A 25 19.80 -10.55 -11.00
C GLY A 25 18.64 -9.56 -10.89
N ASP A 26 17.62 -9.73 -11.73
CA ASP A 26 16.42 -8.88 -11.76
C ASP A 26 15.70 -8.84 -10.40
N MET A 27 15.65 -9.97 -9.68
CA MET A 27 15.05 -10.02 -8.34
C MET A 27 15.84 -9.23 -7.30
N VAL A 28 17.17 -9.31 -7.36
CA VAL A 28 18.07 -8.61 -6.43
C VAL A 28 18.06 -7.10 -6.72
N GLU A 29 18.04 -6.72 -8.00
CA GLU A 29 17.92 -5.33 -8.45
C GLU A 29 16.57 -4.72 -8.03
N GLN A 30 15.45 -5.44 -8.22
CA GLN A 30 14.13 -5.01 -7.75
C GLN A 30 14.06 -4.88 -6.22
N ALA A 31 14.81 -5.69 -5.49
CA ALA A 31 14.94 -5.58 -4.04
C ALA A 31 15.84 -4.40 -3.60
N GLY A 32 16.40 -3.62 -4.55
CA GLY A 32 17.25 -2.46 -4.28
C GLY A 32 18.66 -2.82 -3.83
N ALA A 33 19.14 -4.04 -4.12
CA ALA A 33 20.45 -4.50 -3.74
C ALA A 33 21.37 -4.72 -4.96
N ASP A 34 22.68 -4.62 -4.73
CA ASP A 34 23.69 -4.94 -5.74
C ASP A 34 23.97 -6.45 -5.74
N PHE A 35 23.91 -7.07 -6.93
CA PHE A 35 24.12 -8.50 -7.08
C PHE A 35 25.56 -8.92 -6.76
N ASP A 36 26.55 -8.12 -7.16
CA ASP A 36 27.96 -8.46 -6.97
C ASP A 36 28.32 -8.45 -5.48
N GLN A 37 27.90 -7.40 -4.75
CA GLN A 37 28.06 -7.35 -3.30
C GLN A 37 27.31 -8.49 -2.60
N MET A 38 26.06 -8.75 -2.99
CA MET A 38 25.24 -9.79 -2.36
C MET A 38 25.75 -11.21 -2.65
N ALA A 39 26.39 -11.44 -3.80
CA ALA A 39 27.03 -12.71 -4.12
C ALA A 39 28.27 -12.99 -3.24
N LEU A 40 29.01 -11.93 -2.86
CA LEU A 40 30.20 -12.04 -2.01
C LEU A 40 29.86 -12.22 -0.53
N GLU A 41 28.97 -11.38 0.00
CA GLU A 41 28.64 -11.35 1.44
C GLU A 41 27.50 -12.33 1.80
N GLY A 42 26.69 -12.71 0.81
CA GLY A 42 25.42 -13.39 1.00
C GLY A 42 24.32 -12.43 1.43
N GLY A 43 23.07 -12.88 1.37
CA GLY A 43 21.93 -12.05 1.77
C GLY A 43 20.64 -12.86 1.86
N VAL A 44 19.57 -12.21 2.30
CA VAL A 44 18.24 -12.83 2.38
C VAL A 44 17.24 -11.99 1.59
N ILE A 45 16.69 -12.58 0.54
CA ILE A 45 15.65 -11.96 -0.28
C ILE A 45 14.31 -12.62 0.04
N GLN A 46 13.32 -11.82 0.40
CA GLN A 46 11.93 -12.25 0.47
C GLN A 46 11.28 -12.08 -0.90
N ILE A 47 10.64 -13.15 -1.35
CA ILE A 47 9.76 -13.15 -2.51
C ILE A 47 8.34 -13.16 -1.95
N THR A 48 7.62 -12.06 -2.14
CA THR A 48 6.22 -11.95 -1.71
C THR A 48 5.32 -12.18 -2.91
N ILE A 49 4.44 -13.17 -2.81
CA ILE A 49 3.40 -13.46 -3.79
C ILE A 49 2.07 -13.02 -3.16
N SER A 50 1.55 -11.89 -3.61
CA SER A 50 0.32 -11.29 -3.10
C SER A 50 -0.85 -11.64 -4.01
N TRP A 51 -1.88 -12.24 -3.42
CA TRP A 51 -3.18 -12.47 -4.04
C TRP A 51 -4.19 -11.57 -3.34
N ASP A 52 -4.50 -10.43 -3.94
CA ASP A 52 -5.60 -9.57 -3.49
C ASP A 52 -6.72 -9.69 -4.52
N CYS A 53 -7.77 -10.43 -4.16
CA CYS A 53 -8.77 -10.87 -5.11
C CYS A 53 -10.18 -10.49 -4.67
N ASP A 54 -10.79 -9.62 -5.46
CA ASP A 54 -12.22 -9.35 -5.37
C ASP A 54 -12.99 -10.45 -6.14
N LEU A 55 -13.63 -11.34 -5.38
CA LEU A 55 -14.43 -12.45 -5.88
C LEU A 55 -15.86 -12.04 -6.28
N ASP A 56 -16.19 -10.75 -6.23
CA ASP A 56 -17.39 -10.23 -6.88
C ASP A 56 -17.19 -10.15 -8.41
N TYR A 57 -15.94 -10.06 -8.86
CA TYR A 57 -15.55 -10.20 -10.26
C TYR A 57 -15.17 -11.65 -10.62
N ASP A 58 -15.00 -11.86 -11.93
CA ASP A 58 -14.53 -13.13 -12.48
C ASP A 58 -13.10 -13.44 -12.00
N ILE A 59 -12.84 -14.71 -11.68
CA ILE A 59 -11.55 -15.20 -11.18
C ILE A 59 -10.36 -14.87 -12.10
N LYS A 60 -10.61 -14.61 -13.39
CA LYS A 60 -9.57 -14.19 -14.34
C LYS A 60 -8.87 -12.88 -13.98
N TYR A 61 -9.47 -12.04 -13.13
CA TYR A 61 -8.87 -10.78 -12.68
C TYR A 61 -8.04 -10.94 -11.40
N CYS A 62 -8.15 -12.09 -10.73
CA CYS A 62 -7.33 -12.46 -9.59
C CYS A 62 -5.96 -12.94 -10.11
N LEU A 63 -5.02 -12.01 -10.25
CA LEU A 63 -3.66 -12.28 -10.71
C LEU A 63 -2.69 -12.10 -9.54
N PRO A 64 -1.62 -12.92 -9.47
CA PRO A 64 -0.60 -12.75 -8.46
C PRO A 64 0.23 -11.50 -8.72
N ASP A 65 0.48 -10.73 -7.68
CA ASP A 65 1.47 -9.67 -7.66
C ASP A 65 2.75 -10.18 -7.00
N TYR A 66 3.89 -9.97 -7.65
CA TYR A 66 5.19 -10.40 -7.17
C TYR A 66 6.00 -9.20 -6.72
N SER A 67 6.52 -9.25 -5.50
CA SER A 67 7.44 -8.24 -4.99
C SER A 67 8.65 -8.88 -4.32
N PHE A 68 9.80 -8.21 -4.47
CA PHE A 68 11.07 -8.67 -3.94
C PHE A 68 11.59 -7.65 -2.94
N THR A 69 12.06 -8.13 -1.79
CA THR A 69 12.56 -7.24 -0.73
C THR A 69 13.72 -7.90 -0.01
N ARG A 70 14.76 -7.12 0.29
CA ARG A 70 15.86 -7.58 1.14
C ARG A 70 15.41 -7.61 2.61
N LEU A 71 15.61 -8.74 3.28
CA LEU A 71 15.23 -8.93 4.70
C LEU A 71 16.38 -8.75 5.68
N ASP A 72 17.61 -8.96 5.23
CA ASP A 72 18.81 -8.77 6.05
C ASP A 72 19.21 -7.30 6.13
N ASP A 73 19.77 -6.91 7.27
CA ASP A 73 20.34 -5.58 7.48
C ASP A 73 21.75 -5.52 6.83
N PRO A 74 21.95 -4.72 5.76
CA PRO A 74 23.24 -4.61 5.09
C PRO A 74 24.32 -3.95 5.97
N ASP A 75 23.92 -3.11 6.91
CA ASP A 75 24.83 -2.26 7.71
C ASP A 75 25.11 -2.86 9.10
N ALA A 76 24.68 -4.11 9.33
CA ALA A 76 24.89 -4.79 10.58
C ALA A 76 26.39 -4.94 10.90
N THR A 77 26.80 -4.41 12.06
CA THR A 77 28.21 -4.33 12.48
C THR A 77 28.84 -5.67 12.85
N VAL A 78 28.03 -6.66 13.28
CA VAL A 78 28.51 -7.94 13.81
C VAL A 78 28.48 -9.06 12.77
N VAL A 79 27.45 -9.11 11.93
CA VAL A 79 27.30 -10.11 10.87
C VAL A 79 26.73 -9.43 9.63
N ARG A 80 27.61 -9.17 8.66
CA ARG A 80 27.20 -8.71 7.32
C ARG A 80 26.83 -9.90 6.45
N GLY A 81 25.67 -9.81 5.81
CA GLY A 81 25.16 -10.81 4.88
C GLY A 81 24.76 -12.15 5.51
N PHE A 82 24.58 -13.16 4.66
CA PHE A 82 24.12 -14.49 5.06
C PHE A 82 25.17 -15.56 4.79
N ASN A 83 25.60 -16.26 5.85
CA ASN A 83 26.53 -17.37 5.77
C ASN A 83 26.12 -18.52 6.67
N PHE A 84 26.44 -19.75 6.26
CA PHE A 84 26.24 -20.94 7.09
C PHE A 84 27.43 -21.89 6.96
N ARG A 85 27.65 -22.69 8.01
CA ARG A 85 28.70 -23.71 8.05
C ARG A 85 28.08 -25.08 8.12
N TYR A 86 28.56 -25.99 7.30
CA TYR A 86 28.17 -27.40 7.34
C TYR A 86 29.42 -28.28 7.23
N ALA A 87 29.36 -29.47 7.81
CA ALA A 87 30.48 -30.40 7.83
C ALA A 87 30.16 -31.62 6.96
N LYS A 88 31.07 -31.92 6.02
CA LYS A 88 31.09 -33.20 5.30
C LYS A 88 31.96 -34.16 6.11
N HIS A 89 31.34 -35.16 6.73
CA HIS A 89 32.03 -36.18 7.50
C HIS A 89 32.43 -37.32 6.56
N TYR A 90 33.68 -37.78 6.65
CA TYR A 90 34.15 -38.95 5.91
C TYR A 90 34.27 -40.17 6.83
N ASN A 91 34.85 -39.97 8.02
CA ASN A 91 34.94 -40.93 9.11
C ASN A 91 34.65 -40.23 10.45
N GLU A 92 34.58 -40.97 11.56
CA GLU A 92 34.37 -40.42 12.91
C GLU A 92 35.44 -39.39 13.33
N MET A 93 36.65 -39.50 12.80
CA MET A 93 37.78 -38.62 13.15
C MET A 93 38.05 -37.49 12.14
N LYS A 94 37.44 -37.52 10.94
CA LYS A 94 37.77 -36.58 9.85
C LYS A 94 36.52 -35.96 9.24
N ARG A 95 36.51 -34.62 9.22
CA ARG A 95 35.47 -33.82 8.56
C ARG A 95 36.08 -32.65 7.80
N THR A 96 35.47 -32.31 6.67
CA THR A 96 35.70 -31.03 5.98
C THR A 96 34.60 -30.06 6.39
N LEU A 97 34.97 -29.00 7.10
CA LEU A 97 34.06 -27.91 7.43
C LEU A 97 34.03 -26.91 6.26
N VAL A 98 32.86 -26.70 5.68
CA VAL A 98 32.64 -25.74 4.60
C VAL A 98 31.89 -24.55 5.17
N LYS A 99 32.38 -23.34 4.90
CA LYS A 99 31.64 -22.09 5.11
C LYS A 99 31.10 -21.65 3.75
N ALA A 100 29.79 -21.62 3.60
CA ALA A 100 29.12 -21.19 2.38
C ALA A 100 28.51 -19.79 2.57
N TYR A 101 28.65 -18.97 1.54
CA TYR A 101 28.00 -17.67 1.39
C TYR A 101 27.05 -17.76 0.21
N GLY A 102 25.90 -17.12 0.32
CA GLY A 102 24.92 -17.13 -0.76
C GLY A 102 23.64 -16.42 -0.41
N ILE A 103 22.75 -16.36 -1.39
CA ILE A 103 21.46 -15.68 -1.29
C ILE A 103 20.40 -16.70 -0.85
N LYS A 104 19.75 -16.44 0.27
CA LYS A 104 18.61 -17.23 0.73
C LYS A 104 17.32 -16.57 0.26
N PHE A 105 16.54 -17.31 -0.52
CA PHE A 105 15.20 -16.88 -0.93
C PHE A 105 14.15 -17.37 0.07
N VAL A 106 13.32 -16.47 0.56
CA VAL A 106 12.18 -16.77 1.44
C VAL A 106 10.90 -16.46 0.68
N VAL A 107 10.19 -17.50 0.25
CA VAL A 107 8.91 -17.34 -0.44
C VAL A 107 7.80 -17.15 0.60
N ARG A 108 7.14 -16.00 0.59
CA ARG A 108 5.97 -15.69 1.39
C ARG A 108 4.77 -15.49 0.48
N VAL A 109 3.72 -16.27 0.71
CA VAL A 109 2.44 -16.12 -0.01
C VAL A 109 1.47 -15.39 0.90
N ARG A 110 0.94 -14.26 0.44
CA ARG A 110 -0.15 -13.52 1.08
C ARG A 110 -1.40 -13.68 0.21
N GLY A 111 -2.53 -13.99 0.84
CA GLY A 111 -3.81 -14.08 0.16
C GLY A 111 -4.90 -13.39 0.94
N GLU A 112 -5.61 -12.49 0.29
CA GLU A 112 -6.79 -11.80 0.78
C GLU A 112 -7.86 -11.89 -0.31
N ALA A 113 -9.05 -12.36 0.05
CA ALA A 113 -10.12 -12.55 -0.90
C ALA A 113 -11.44 -12.06 -0.30
N GLY A 114 -12.05 -11.09 -0.99
CA GLY A 114 -13.33 -10.50 -0.62
C GLY A 114 -14.44 -11.03 -1.50
N ARG A 115 -15.60 -11.36 -0.91
CA ARG A 115 -16.84 -11.55 -1.67
C ARG A 115 -17.97 -10.90 -0.92
N THR A 116 -18.69 -10.01 -1.58
CA THR A 116 -19.82 -9.33 -0.96
C THR A 116 -20.98 -10.30 -0.80
N ARG A 117 -21.44 -10.46 0.44
CA ARG A 117 -22.66 -11.20 0.78
C ARG A 117 -23.72 -10.22 1.29
N LEU A 118 -24.99 -10.56 1.08
CA LEU A 118 -26.12 -9.76 1.58
C LEU A 118 -26.02 -9.46 3.08
N SER A 119 -25.51 -10.41 3.88
CA SER A 119 -25.27 -10.21 5.31
C SER A 119 -24.27 -9.10 5.61
N SER A 120 -23.18 -9.01 4.84
CA SER A 120 -22.15 -7.98 5.03
C SER A 120 -22.69 -6.59 4.66
N ILE A 121 -23.44 -6.50 3.56
CA ILE A 121 -24.12 -5.26 3.16
C ILE A 121 -25.09 -4.79 4.26
N ALA A 122 -25.92 -5.71 4.79
CA ALA A 122 -26.91 -5.37 5.81
C ALA A 122 -26.25 -4.82 7.09
N VAL A 123 -25.15 -5.42 7.53
CA VAL A 123 -24.38 -4.91 8.69
C VAL A 123 -23.78 -3.55 8.39
N THR A 124 -23.13 -3.35 7.23
CA THR A 124 -22.56 -2.06 6.85
C THR A 124 -23.61 -0.95 6.76
N MET A 125 -24.79 -1.25 6.21
CA MET A 125 -25.91 -0.31 6.17
C MET A 125 -26.44 0.00 7.56
N GLY A 126 -26.62 -1.01 8.42
CA GLY A 126 -27.06 -0.81 9.80
C GLY A 126 -26.08 0.04 10.62
N SER A 127 -24.78 -0.22 10.49
CA SER A 127 -23.73 0.60 11.13
C SER A 127 -23.71 2.03 10.60
N GLY A 128 -23.88 2.22 9.28
CA GLY A 128 -23.96 3.55 8.68
C GLY A 128 -25.14 4.37 9.20
N LEU A 129 -26.33 3.76 9.30
CA LEU A 129 -27.51 4.41 9.86
C LEU A 129 -27.34 4.76 11.35
N GLY A 130 -26.70 3.88 12.13
CA GLY A 130 -26.40 4.14 13.54
C GLY A 130 -25.46 5.35 13.74
N LEU A 131 -24.49 5.54 12.86
CA LEU A 131 -23.60 6.70 12.91
C LEU A 131 -24.32 8.03 12.63
N LEU A 132 -25.34 8.03 11.76
CA LEU A 132 -26.14 9.23 11.50
C LEU A 132 -26.85 9.70 12.77
N VAL A 133 -27.40 8.78 13.57
CA VAL A 133 -28.08 9.10 14.84
C VAL A 133 -27.13 9.77 15.84
N VAL A 134 -25.84 9.38 15.87
CA VAL A 134 -24.85 9.96 16.79
C VAL A 134 -24.39 11.36 16.35
N SER A 135 -24.49 11.69 15.07
CA SER A 135 -24.18 13.03 14.59
C SER A 135 -25.22 14.07 15.04
N GLU A 136 -26.42 13.64 15.41
CA GLU A 136 -27.51 14.55 15.71
C GLU A 136 -27.35 15.34 17.02
N PRO A 137 -27.05 14.68 18.16
CA PRO A 137 -26.87 15.38 19.43
C PRO A 137 -25.72 16.39 19.42
N GLN A 138 -24.73 16.22 18.54
CA GLN A 138 -23.57 17.13 18.47
C GLN A 138 -23.94 18.50 17.90
N TYR A 139 -24.85 18.56 16.92
CA TYR A 139 -25.32 19.85 16.40
C TYR A 139 -26.22 20.55 17.42
N GLU A 140 -27.06 19.81 18.15
CA GLU A 140 -27.95 20.41 19.16
C GLU A 140 -27.18 20.96 20.36
N MET A 141 -26.15 20.23 20.81
CA MET A 141 -25.27 20.70 21.89
C MET A 141 -24.47 21.94 21.47
N ALA A 142 -24.00 22.02 20.21
CA ALA A 142 -23.30 23.20 19.70
C ALA A 142 -24.21 24.43 19.60
N ASP A 143 -25.45 24.25 19.13
CA ASP A 143 -26.45 25.31 19.07
C ASP A 143 -26.83 25.79 20.48
N SER A 144 -27.09 24.87 21.41
CA SER A 144 -27.37 25.19 22.82
C SER A 144 -26.20 25.93 23.48
N TRP A 145 -24.96 25.51 23.21
CA TRP A 145 -23.76 26.18 23.71
C TRP A 145 -23.56 27.58 23.10
N CYS A 146 -23.86 27.79 21.82
CA CYS A 146 -23.89 29.14 21.23
C CYS A 146 -24.94 30.02 21.93
N VAL A 147 -26.17 29.52 22.14
CA VAL A 147 -27.25 30.29 22.76
C VAL A 147 -26.92 30.68 24.22
N GLN A 148 -26.28 29.79 24.98
CA GLN A 148 -25.99 30.04 26.39
C GLN A 148 -24.79 30.99 26.63
N ASN A 149 -23.82 31.02 25.71
CA ASN A 149 -22.54 31.72 25.90
C ASN A 149 -22.27 32.89 24.94
N THR A 150 -23.18 33.21 24.02
CA THR A 150 -23.01 34.31 23.03
C THR A 150 -24.30 35.09 22.77
N VAL A 151 -24.17 36.30 22.20
CA VAL A 151 -25.34 37.09 21.77
C VAL A 151 -25.70 36.71 20.34
N VAL A 152 -26.93 36.27 20.12
CA VAL A 152 -27.44 35.89 18.79
C VAL A 152 -28.11 37.08 18.11
N TYR A 153 -27.63 37.48 16.94
CA TYR A 153 -28.23 38.56 16.14
C TYR A 153 -28.23 38.22 14.65
N ASN A 154 -29.43 38.20 14.04
CA ASN A 154 -29.63 37.88 12.62
C ASN A 154 -28.88 36.60 12.19
N GLU A 155 -29.18 35.48 12.85
CA GLU A 155 -28.63 34.13 12.59
C GLU A 155 -27.10 33.96 12.78
N ARG A 156 -26.44 34.93 13.45
CA ARG A 156 -25.00 34.89 13.75
C ARG A 156 -24.75 34.80 15.25
N CYS A 157 -23.85 33.91 15.67
CA CYS A 157 -23.33 33.80 17.03
C CYS A 157 -22.16 34.79 17.19
N ILE A 158 -22.27 35.77 18.10
CA ILE A 158 -21.24 36.80 18.31
C ILE A 158 -20.55 36.60 19.66
N TRP A 159 -19.24 36.33 19.63
CA TRP A 159 -18.41 36.21 20.82
C TRP A 159 -18.07 37.59 21.39
N ALA A 160 -18.05 37.75 22.71
CA ALA A 160 -17.71 39.01 23.40
C ALA A 160 -16.32 39.58 23.02
N ASN A 161 -15.45 38.78 22.39
CA ASN A 161 -14.13 39.17 21.89
C ASN A 161 -14.10 39.59 20.40
N GLY A 162 -15.25 39.92 19.80
CA GLY A 162 -15.33 40.47 18.43
C GLY A 162 -15.17 39.46 17.28
N LYS A 163 -15.17 38.15 17.58
CA LYS A 163 -15.20 37.08 16.56
C LYS A 163 -16.65 36.69 16.27
N ILE A 164 -16.98 36.52 15.00
CA ILE A 164 -18.33 36.15 14.52
C ILE A 164 -18.28 34.71 14.02
N ALA A 165 -19.18 33.86 14.50
CA ALA A 165 -19.39 32.51 13.97
C ALA A 165 -20.82 32.40 13.42
N TRP A 166 -20.99 31.65 12.33
CA TRP A 166 -22.29 31.38 11.75
C TRP A 166 -23.02 30.30 12.57
N ARG A 167 -24.33 30.45 12.75
CA ARG A 167 -25.16 29.34 13.23
C ARG A 167 -25.14 28.26 12.15
N LEU A 168 -24.62 27.08 12.48
CA LEU A 168 -24.65 25.95 11.56
C LEU A 168 -26.05 25.35 11.60
N LEU A 169 -26.94 25.83 10.73
CA LEU A 169 -28.21 25.15 10.51
C LEU A 169 -27.94 23.71 10.04
N PRO A 170 -28.76 22.73 10.44
CA PRO A 170 -28.65 21.40 9.87
C PRO A 170 -28.77 21.50 8.34
N PRO A 171 -27.98 20.73 7.56
CA PRO A 171 -28.19 20.69 6.12
C PRO A 171 -29.62 20.23 5.90
N SER A 172 -30.44 21.10 5.31
CA SER A 172 -31.78 20.75 4.84
C SER A 172 -31.65 19.49 3.99
N SER A 173 -32.34 18.43 4.40
CA SER A 173 -32.57 17.18 3.67
C SER A 173 -32.02 17.21 2.23
N ALA A 174 -30.80 16.69 2.05
CA ALA A 174 -30.26 16.44 0.71
C ALA A 174 -31.19 15.44 0.03
N THR A 175 -32.11 15.99 -0.75
CA THR A 175 -33.04 15.28 -1.59
C THR A 175 -32.21 14.45 -2.56
N SER A 176 -32.49 13.16 -2.60
CA SER A 176 -31.93 12.21 -3.57
C SER A 176 -31.86 12.85 -4.96
N SER A 177 -30.65 13.12 -5.43
CA SER A 177 -30.38 13.41 -6.83
C SER A 177 -29.39 12.37 -7.31
N SER A 178 -29.94 11.30 -7.85
CA SER A 178 -29.25 10.30 -8.65
C SER A 178 -28.52 11.00 -9.80
N SER A 179 -27.20 10.95 -9.83
CA SER A 179 -26.44 11.17 -11.05
C SER A 179 -25.51 9.98 -11.25
N ILE A 180 -26.02 9.06 -12.07
CA ILE A 180 -25.27 8.06 -12.82
C ILE A 180 -24.07 8.76 -13.47
N LEU A 181 -22.85 8.27 -13.23
CA LEU A 181 -21.69 8.58 -14.07
C LEU A 181 -21.01 7.27 -14.46
N THR A 182 -21.44 6.80 -15.62
CA THR A 182 -20.77 5.83 -16.48
C THR A 182 -19.38 6.34 -16.89
N SER A 183 -18.39 5.45 -16.79
CA SER A 183 -17.27 5.22 -17.73
C SER A 183 -16.99 6.28 -18.83
N GLY A 184 -15.76 6.81 -18.86
CA GLY A 184 -15.26 7.65 -19.97
C GLY A 184 -13.75 7.91 -19.94
N ARG A 185 -13.04 7.23 -20.85
CA ARG A 185 -11.60 7.23 -21.19
C ARG A 185 -10.87 8.59 -21.35
N ASN A 186 -9.63 8.61 -20.85
CA ASN A 186 -8.34 8.96 -21.49
C ASN A 186 -8.03 10.39 -22.04
N SER A 187 -6.87 10.88 -21.58
CA SER A 187 -5.74 11.46 -22.37
C SER A 187 -5.64 12.97 -22.70
N THR A 188 -4.39 13.46 -22.49
CA THR A 188 -3.64 14.61 -23.10
C THR A 188 -3.60 15.97 -22.38
N GLY A 189 -2.36 16.45 -22.10
CA GLY A 189 -2.00 17.85 -21.73
C GLY A 189 -1.93 18.79 -22.96
N PRO A 190 -1.13 19.89 -23.03
CA PRO A 190 -0.09 20.42 -22.11
C PRO A 190 -0.02 21.99 -21.93
N ARG A 191 0.98 22.43 -21.13
CA ARG A 191 1.88 23.65 -21.25
C ARG A 191 1.38 25.10 -20.98
N SER A 192 2.07 25.79 -20.04
CA SER A 192 2.91 27.02 -20.25
C SER A 192 3.51 27.54 -18.92
N SER A 193 4.82 27.36 -18.66
CA SER A 193 5.89 28.39 -18.62
C SER A 193 5.71 29.61 -17.68
N ASN A 194 6.55 29.72 -16.63
CA ASN A 194 7.48 30.88 -16.52
C ASN A 194 8.63 30.66 -15.52
N SER A 195 9.73 31.38 -15.77
CA SER A 195 11.11 31.13 -15.37
C SER A 195 11.63 31.92 -14.16
N SER A 196 12.50 31.25 -13.37
CA SER A 196 13.81 31.66 -12.82
C SER A 196 14.10 33.13 -12.44
N ARG A 197 14.55 33.34 -11.18
CA ARG A 197 15.90 33.84 -10.85
C ARG A 197 16.23 33.73 -9.34
N ARG A 198 17.41 33.16 -9.05
CA ARG A 198 18.16 33.25 -7.77
C ARG A 198 19.29 34.29 -7.90
N GLY A 199 19.69 34.89 -6.78
CA GLY A 199 21.00 35.51 -6.54
C GLY A 199 21.05 36.14 -5.14
N THR A 200 21.63 35.47 -4.13
CA THR A 200 22.94 35.74 -3.48
C THR A 200 23.14 37.13 -2.86
N ALA A 201 23.38 37.16 -1.54
CA ALA A 201 24.42 37.98 -0.91
C ALA A 201 24.71 37.44 0.51
N ALA A 202 26.00 37.23 0.79
CA ALA A 202 26.57 37.13 2.12
C ALA A 202 27.02 38.52 2.58
N ILE A 203 26.97 38.77 3.89
CA ILE A 203 28.01 39.26 4.82
C ILE A 203 27.51 38.92 6.22
#